data_AF-A0A149QAZ9-F1
#
_entry.id   AF-A0A149QAZ9-F1
#
_cell.length_a   1.000
_cell.length_b   1.000
_cell.length_c   1.000
_cell.angle_alpha   90.00
_cell.angle_beta   90.00
_cell.angle_gamma   90.00
#
_symmetry.space_group_name_H-M   'P 1'
#
loop_
_entity.id
_entity.type
_entity.pdbx_description
1 polymer ?
#
loop_
_entity_poly.entity_id
_entity_poly.type
_entity_poly.pdbx_seq_one_letter_code
_entity_poly.pdbx_strand_id
1 'polypeptide(L)'
;MLAAVCFLLSMTGGYAEAAPTLLVHTLCLQSLHLVSNGKLAEAAHVEDGAPLDISLTTAANGAVTLTQTTCTNSGTLTVSVRPDISLTIDDAGTTNITVADRTGPTFIHAGSGTLTLGKTGELGLFSDSSGPITISTLAESARIRSEKSAPVTINTVAAPALALYLGGSASFTANAGQLKALEITSSSTGDAVFHGVTEVGMFHVEQSGGISVDKVTGPLATERDGSGKIISDAAAPPPLTRADRANVLP
;
A
#
# COMPACT_ATOMS: atom_id res chain seq x y z
N MET A 1 13.69 -52.17 -44.29
CA MET A 1 14.11 -52.09 -42.88
C MET A 1 14.65 -50.69 -42.63
N LEU A 2 13.83 -49.79 -42.10
CA LEU A 2 14.26 -48.47 -41.61
C LEU A 2 14.04 -48.45 -40.10
N ALA A 3 15.12 -48.28 -39.35
CA ALA A 3 15.11 -48.16 -37.90
C ALA A 3 14.78 -46.70 -37.52
N ALA A 4 13.72 -46.51 -36.74
CA ALA A 4 13.38 -45.23 -36.14
C ALA A 4 14.25 -45.00 -34.91
N VAL A 5 15.06 -43.93 -34.95
CA VAL A 5 15.90 -43.46 -33.86
C VAL A 5 15.03 -42.63 -32.91
N CYS A 6 14.77 -43.17 -31.71
CA CYS A 6 14.16 -42.42 -30.61
C CYS A 6 15.18 -41.40 -30.06
N PHE A 7 14.94 -40.12 -30.30
CA PHE A 7 15.58 -39.03 -29.56
C PHE A 7 14.90 -38.91 -28.20
N LEU A 8 15.59 -39.36 -27.14
CA LEU A 8 15.25 -39.02 -25.76
C LEU A 8 15.77 -37.60 -25.48
N LEU A 9 14.86 -36.63 -25.49
CA LEU A 9 15.11 -35.28 -24.98
C LEU A 9 15.13 -35.35 -23.45
N SER A 10 16.34 -35.24 -22.87
CA SER A 10 16.53 -35.02 -21.44
C SER A 10 16.05 -33.62 -21.08
N MET A 11 14.86 -33.51 -20.51
CA MET A 11 14.37 -32.30 -19.86
C MET A 11 15.10 -32.14 -18.52
N THR A 12 16.23 -31.43 -18.50
CA THR A 12 16.77 -30.89 -17.26
C THR A 12 15.88 -29.72 -16.84
N GLY A 13 14.85 -30.02 -16.03
CA GLY A 13 14.10 -29.00 -15.32
C GLY A 13 15.01 -28.30 -14.33
N GLY A 14 15.47 -27.10 -14.68
CA GLY A 14 16.03 -26.18 -13.70
C GLY A 14 14.93 -25.86 -12.70
N TYR A 15 15.12 -26.26 -11.44
CA TYR A 15 14.30 -25.75 -10.36
C TYR A 15 14.46 -24.23 -10.38
N ALA A 16 13.38 -23.50 -10.66
CA ALA A 16 13.36 -22.07 -10.43
C ALA A 16 13.69 -21.86 -8.96
N GLU A 17 14.90 -21.36 -8.69
CA GLU A 17 15.31 -20.96 -7.36
C GLU A 17 14.26 -19.96 -6.86
N ALA A 18 13.61 -20.30 -5.73
CA ALA A 18 12.58 -19.44 -5.18
C ALA A 18 13.21 -18.07 -4.92
N ALA A 19 12.59 -17.01 -5.44
CA ALA A 19 13.07 -15.67 -5.20
C ALA A 19 13.10 -15.42 -3.68
N PRO A 20 14.19 -14.85 -3.13
CA PRO A 20 14.28 -14.60 -1.71
C PRO A 20 13.12 -13.71 -1.24
N THR A 21 12.58 -14.01 -0.07
CA THR A 21 11.48 -13.28 0.55
C THR A 21 11.77 -13.04 2.04
N LEU A 22 11.18 -11.98 2.60
CA LEU A 22 11.14 -11.76 4.03
C LEU A 22 9.68 -11.80 4.51
N LEU A 23 9.39 -12.70 5.44
CA LEU A 23 8.14 -12.79 6.17
C LEU A 23 8.35 -12.33 7.61
N VAL A 24 7.49 -11.45 8.10
CA VAL A 24 7.62 -10.82 9.42
C VAL A 24 6.39 -11.09 10.27
N HIS A 25 6.60 -11.72 11.43
CA HIS A 25 5.62 -11.98 12.47
C HIS A 25 6.08 -11.37 13.80
N THR A 26 5.79 -10.08 14.02
CA THR A 26 6.25 -9.35 15.21
C THR A 26 5.14 -8.47 15.79
N LEU A 27 4.17 -9.12 16.44
CA LEU A 27 2.88 -8.54 16.86
C LEU A 27 2.98 -7.55 18.04
N CYS A 28 4.04 -7.68 18.83
CA CYS A 28 4.14 -7.12 20.18
C CYS A 28 5.41 -6.31 20.39
N LEU A 29 6.09 -5.93 19.30
CA LEU A 29 7.18 -4.97 19.38
C LEU A 29 6.61 -3.58 19.64
N GLN A 30 7.38 -2.74 20.33
CA GLN A 30 7.05 -1.32 20.39
C GLN A 30 7.28 -0.67 19.02
N SER A 31 8.39 -1.04 18.38
CA SER A 31 8.78 -0.51 17.07
C SER A 31 9.58 -1.53 16.26
N LEU A 32 9.29 -1.61 14.97
CA LEU A 32 10.05 -2.33 13.96
C LEU A 32 10.52 -1.34 12.90
N HIS A 33 11.83 -1.30 12.65
CA HIS A 33 12.44 -0.49 11.61
C HIS A 33 13.12 -1.39 10.57
N LEU A 34 12.55 -1.47 9.37
CA LEU A 34 13.12 -2.20 8.25
C LEU A 34 13.92 -1.25 7.38
N VAL A 35 15.25 -1.32 7.50
CA VAL A 35 16.19 -0.48 6.73
C VAL A 35 16.54 -1.17 5.43
N SER A 36 16.63 -0.41 4.34
CA SER A 36 16.98 -0.95 3.04
C SER A 36 18.49 -0.95 2.82
N ASN A 37 19.05 -2.13 2.55
CA ASN A 37 20.48 -2.32 2.30
C ASN A 37 20.70 -3.17 1.04
N GLY A 38 20.96 -2.52 -0.08
CA GLY A 38 21.23 -3.20 -1.37
C GLY A 38 22.59 -3.90 -1.46
N LYS A 39 23.45 -3.78 -0.43
CA LYS A 39 24.74 -4.47 -0.37
C LYS A 39 24.67 -5.78 0.42
N LEU A 40 23.53 -6.08 1.01
CA LEU A 40 23.34 -7.28 1.82
C LEU A 40 23.37 -8.52 0.91
N ALA A 41 24.20 -9.49 1.26
CA ALA A 41 24.28 -10.76 0.53
C ALA A 41 23.08 -11.67 0.86
N GLU A 42 22.68 -11.68 2.13
CA GLU A 42 21.47 -12.35 2.61
C GLU A 42 20.21 -11.49 2.40
N ALA A 43 19.03 -12.10 2.59
CA ALA A 43 17.76 -11.40 2.38
C ALA A 43 17.50 -10.34 3.47
N ALA A 44 17.83 -10.68 4.72
CA ALA A 44 17.68 -9.81 5.88
C ALA A 44 18.72 -10.12 6.95
N HIS A 45 19.07 -9.10 7.73
CA HIS A 45 20.01 -9.13 8.83
C HIS A 45 19.41 -8.39 10.03
N VAL A 46 19.42 -9.01 11.20
CA VAL A 46 18.99 -8.36 12.45
C VAL A 46 20.18 -7.61 13.04
N GLU A 47 20.01 -6.30 13.25
CA GLU A 47 21.06 -5.45 13.84
C GLU A 47 21.28 -5.77 15.33
N ASP A 48 22.45 -5.37 15.84
CA ASP A 48 22.81 -5.54 17.26
C ASP A 48 21.76 -4.91 18.20
N GLY A 49 21.53 -5.56 19.34
CA GLY A 49 20.58 -5.09 20.36
C GLY A 49 19.14 -5.54 20.18
N ALA A 50 18.91 -6.55 19.31
CA ALA A 50 17.60 -7.17 19.16
C ALA A 50 17.07 -7.79 20.49
N PRO A 51 15.76 -7.70 20.76
CA PRO A 51 15.14 -8.40 21.88
C PRO A 51 15.39 -9.92 21.82
N LEU A 52 15.58 -10.55 22.99
CA LEU A 52 15.97 -11.96 23.10
C LEU A 52 14.92 -12.95 22.56
N ASP A 53 13.68 -12.50 22.43
CA ASP A 53 12.55 -13.29 21.93
C ASP A 53 12.38 -13.22 20.41
N ILE A 54 13.25 -12.48 19.72
CA ILE A 54 13.30 -12.37 18.26
C ILE A 54 14.19 -13.47 17.68
N SER A 55 13.70 -14.13 16.65
CA SER A 55 14.50 -15.06 15.85
C SER A 55 14.34 -14.80 14.36
N LEU A 56 15.46 -14.92 13.64
CA LEU A 56 15.51 -14.85 12.19
C LEU A 56 15.90 -16.23 11.67
N THR A 57 15.05 -16.85 10.86
CA THR A 57 15.28 -18.20 10.32
C THR A 57 15.28 -18.15 8.80
N THR A 58 16.21 -18.88 8.17
CA THR A 58 16.28 -18.99 6.72
C THR A 58 15.96 -20.43 6.32
N ALA A 59 14.92 -20.61 5.52
CA ALA A 59 14.55 -21.91 4.97
C ALA A 59 15.47 -22.31 3.80
N ALA A 60 15.48 -23.60 3.45
CA ALA A 60 16.32 -24.15 2.38
C ALA A 60 16.03 -23.52 0.98
N ASN A 61 14.85 -22.93 0.81
CA ASN A 61 14.45 -22.21 -0.39
C ASN A 61 14.83 -20.71 -0.38
N GLY A 62 15.59 -20.25 0.62
CA GLY A 62 16.01 -18.85 0.76
C GLY A 62 14.95 -17.90 1.33
N ALA A 63 13.76 -18.40 1.70
CA ALA A 63 12.77 -17.60 2.42
C ALA A 63 13.26 -17.33 3.85
N VAL A 64 13.20 -16.07 4.25
CA VAL A 64 13.60 -15.63 5.59
C VAL A 64 12.36 -15.28 6.40
N THR A 65 12.25 -15.83 7.59
CA THR A 65 11.16 -15.54 8.53
C THR A 65 11.70 -14.91 9.80
N LEU A 66 11.22 -13.70 10.08
CA LEU A 66 11.44 -12.98 11.34
C LEU A 66 10.25 -13.24 12.26
N THR A 67 10.50 -13.82 13.43
CA THR A 67 9.45 -14.17 14.39
C THR A 67 9.74 -13.59 15.77
N GLN A 68 8.68 -13.20 16.47
CA GLN A 68 8.71 -12.90 17.89
C GLN A 68 8.01 -14.03 18.67
N THR A 69 8.74 -14.63 19.61
CA THR A 69 8.28 -15.84 20.33
C THR A 69 7.36 -15.49 21.51
N THR A 70 7.55 -14.32 22.12
CA THR A 70 6.80 -13.89 23.32
C THR A 70 6.29 -12.46 23.18
N CYS A 71 5.13 -12.16 23.75
CA CYS A 71 4.58 -10.80 23.73
C CYS A 71 4.91 -10.06 25.03
N THR A 72 6.18 -9.74 25.24
CA THR A 72 6.60 -8.83 26.32
C THR A 72 6.84 -7.45 25.72
N ASN A 73 5.78 -6.62 25.63
CA ASN A 73 5.73 -5.30 24.97
C ASN A 73 6.85 -4.32 25.38
N SER A 74 8.09 -4.51 24.92
CA SER A 74 9.23 -3.75 25.44
C SER A 74 10.49 -3.74 24.55
N GLY A 75 10.34 -3.84 23.23
CA GLY A 75 11.48 -3.88 22.31
C GLY A 75 11.32 -3.00 21.08
N THR A 76 12.42 -2.37 20.68
CA THR A 76 12.60 -1.84 19.31
C THR A 76 13.51 -2.80 18.56
N LEU A 77 13.17 -3.10 17.32
CA LEU A 77 13.96 -3.95 16.44
C LEU A 77 14.33 -3.19 15.17
N THR A 78 15.60 -3.24 14.78
CA THR A 78 16.05 -2.78 13.46
C THR A 78 16.55 -3.97 12.66
N VAL A 79 16.09 -4.06 11.41
CA VAL A 79 16.48 -5.14 10.49
C VAL A 79 16.91 -4.51 9.18
N SER A 80 18.15 -4.76 8.76
CA SER A 80 18.61 -4.46 7.41
C SER A 80 18.03 -5.51 6.46
N VAL A 81 17.41 -5.08 5.37
CA VAL A 81 16.75 -5.96 4.42
C VAL A 81 17.14 -5.54 3.01
N ARG A 82 17.30 -6.51 2.11
CA ARG A 82 17.43 -6.21 0.69
C ARG A 82 16.18 -5.46 0.18
N PRO A 83 16.33 -4.38 -0.61
CA PRO A 83 15.19 -3.60 -1.08
C PRO A 83 14.44 -4.25 -2.25
N ASP A 84 15.04 -5.21 -2.95
CA ASP A 84 14.52 -5.83 -4.16
C ASP A 84 13.72 -7.12 -3.93
N ILE A 85 13.79 -7.67 -2.71
CA ILE A 85 13.07 -8.89 -2.34
C ILE A 85 11.62 -8.60 -1.94
N SER A 86 10.77 -9.63 -2.01
CA SER A 86 9.40 -9.54 -1.50
C SER A 86 9.39 -9.40 0.02
N LEU A 87 8.56 -8.49 0.54
CA LEU A 87 8.31 -8.30 1.97
C LEU A 87 6.84 -8.61 2.27
N THR A 88 6.61 -9.48 3.25
CA THR A 88 5.28 -9.73 3.82
C THR A 88 5.31 -9.47 5.33
N ILE A 89 4.42 -8.60 5.81
CA ILE A 89 4.06 -8.46 7.22
C ILE A 89 2.61 -8.91 7.34
N ASP A 90 2.38 -10.08 7.93
CA ASP A 90 1.06 -10.73 7.90
C ASP A 90 0.13 -10.28 9.02
N ASP A 91 0.68 -9.78 10.13
CA ASP A 91 -0.04 -9.10 11.19
C ASP A 91 0.94 -8.24 12.01
N ALA A 92 0.69 -6.93 11.99
CA ALA A 92 1.50 -5.95 12.71
C ALA A 92 1.05 -5.71 14.16
N GLY A 93 -0.11 -6.23 14.59
CA GLY A 93 -0.62 -6.09 15.95
C GLY A 93 -0.66 -4.64 16.44
N THR A 94 0.15 -4.31 17.44
CA THR A 94 0.27 -2.94 17.99
C THR A 94 1.59 -2.25 17.61
N THR A 95 2.43 -2.93 16.82
CA THR A 95 3.79 -2.49 16.50
C THR A 95 3.78 -1.24 15.63
N ASN A 96 4.59 -0.25 16.00
CA ASN A 96 4.91 0.84 15.09
C ASN A 96 5.92 0.36 14.05
N ILE A 97 5.59 0.44 12.78
CA ILE A 97 6.42 -0.07 11.70
C ILE A 97 6.91 1.09 10.84
N THR A 98 8.22 1.16 10.64
CA THR A 98 8.84 2.03 9.64
C THR A 98 9.57 1.16 8.63
N VAL A 99 9.26 1.34 7.35
CA VAL A 99 9.88 0.61 6.25
C VAL A 99 10.55 1.62 5.32
N ALA A 100 11.86 1.52 5.17
CA ALA A 100 12.64 2.36 4.26
C ALA A 100 12.31 2.04 2.78
N ASP A 101 12.87 2.84 1.87
CA ASP A 101 12.64 2.76 0.43
C ASP A 101 12.94 1.37 -0.15
N ARG A 102 12.02 0.80 -0.92
CA ARG A 102 12.16 -0.52 -1.54
C ARG A 102 11.67 -0.52 -2.98
N THR A 103 12.12 -1.51 -3.74
CA THR A 103 11.64 -1.78 -5.11
C THR A 103 10.90 -3.10 -5.23
N GLY A 104 11.14 -4.04 -4.31
CA GLY A 104 10.43 -5.31 -4.25
C GLY A 104 8.97 -5.15 -3.83
N PRO A 105 8.11 -6.13 -4.17
CA PRO A 105 6.71 -6.11 -3.79
C PRO A 105 6.57 -6.18 -2.26
N THR A 106 5.59 -5.47 -1.74
CA THR A 106 5.36 -5.34 -0.30
C THR A 106 3.90 -5.62 0.01
N PHE A 107 3.66 -6.59 0.90
CA PHE A 107 2.34 -6.97 1.38
C PHE A 107 2.27 -6.76 2.89
N ILE A 108 1.32 -5.96 3.37
CA ILE A 108 1.22 -5.60 4.79
C ILE A 108 -0.22 -5.71 5.24
N HIS A 109 -0.44 -6.49 6.31
CA HIS A 109 -1.61 -6.35 7.17
C HIS A 109 -1.24 -5.42 8.33
N ALA A 110 -1.71 -4.19 8.24
CA ALA A 110 -1.41 -3.14 9.20
C ALA A 110 -2.31 -3.23 10.44
N GLY A 111 -1.69 -3.13 11.60
CA GLY A 111 -2.33 -3.16 12.91
C GLY A 111 -2.68 -1.77 13.45
N SER A 112 -2.80 -1.63 14.77
CA SER A 112 -3.16 -0.36 15.44
C SER A 112 -1.99 0.58 15.68
N GLY A 113 -0.75 0.10 15.52
CA GLY A 113 0.45 0.95 15.53
C GLY A 113 0.54 1.82 14.27
N THR A 114 1.46 2.79 14.30
CA THR A 114 1.73 3.62 13.13
C THR A 114 2.46 2.82 12.06
N LEU A 115 2.05 2.94 10.80
CA LEU A 115 2.77 2.40 9.65
C LEU A 115 3.34 3.53 8.81
N THR A 116 4.66 3.59 8.66
CA THR A 116 5.35 4.54 7.79
C THR A 116 6.12 3.79 6.73
N LEU A 117 5.81 4.06 5.46
CA LEU A 117 6.51 3.52 4.30
C LEU A 117 7.28 4.65 3.60
N GLY A 118 8.50 4.35 3.17
CA GLY A 118 9.28 5.20 2.27
C GLY A 118 8.70 5.17 0.84
N LYS A 119 9.58 5.06 -0.15
CA LYS A 119 9.23 4.69 -1.51
C LYS A 119 8.88 3.19 -1.59
N THR A 120 7.74 2.84 -2.16
CA THR A 120 7.32 1.45 -2.31
C THR A 120 7.39 0.98 -3.77
N GLY A 121 7.72 -0.30 -3.97
CA GLY A 121 7.37 -1.04 -5.19
C GLY A 121 5.87 -1.37 -5.21
N GLU A 122 5.48 -2.46 -5.88
CA GLU A 122 4.09 -2.94 -5.84
C GLU A 122 3.64 -3.11 -4.38
N LEU A 123 2.45 -2.59 -4.06
CA LEU A 123 1.95 -2.56 -2.68
C LEU A 123 0.57 -3.21 -2.57
N GLY A 124 0.49 -4.25 -1.75
CA GLY A 124 -0.76 -4.75 -1.19
C GLY A 124 -0.86 -4.35 0.28
N LEU A 125 -1.85 -3.54 0.64
CA LEU A 125 -2.04 -3.06 2.00
C LEU A 125 -3.46 -3.37 2.46
N PHE A 126 -3.57 -4.12 3.55
CA PHE A 126 -4.82 -4.37 4.25
C PHE A 126 -4.73 -3.79 5.66
N SER A 127 -5.79 -3.13 6.13
CA SER A 127 -5.89 -2.65 7.51
C SER A 127 -7.33 -2.75 7.99
N ASP A 128 -7.54 -3.53 9.05
CA ASP A 128 -8.79 -3.64 9.80
C ASP A 128 -8.70 -2.90 11.16
N SER A 129 -7.81 -1.91 11.24
CA SER A 129 -7.44 -1.22 12.47
C SER A 129 -7.55 0.32 12.38
N SER A 130 -7.02 1.02 13.38
CA SER A 130 -7.11 2.47 13.55
C SER A 130 -5.76 3.20 13.49
N GLY A 131 -4.65 2.48 13.31
CA GLY A 131 -3.31 3.07 13.26
C GLY A 131 -3.12 3.94 12.02
N PRO A 132 -2.46 5.11 12.12
CA PRO A 132 -2.22 5.95 10.95
C PRO A 132 -1.23 5.29 9.99
N ILE A 133 -1.50 5.43 8.70
CA ILE A 133 -0.67 4.89 7.62
C ILE A 133 -0.15 6.04 6.77
N THR A 134 1.17 6.16 6.64
CA THR A 134 1.82 7.17 5.80
C THR A 134 2.73 6.50 4.79
N ILE A 135 2.57 6.86 3.52
CA ILE A 135 3.40 6.41 2.40
C ILE A 135 4.09 7.63 1.80
N SER A 136 5.42 7.63 1.81
CA SER A 136 6.19 8.76 1.31
C SER A 136 6.09 8.88 -0.21
N THR A 137 6.26 7.77 -0.92
CA THR A 137 6.10 7.75 -2.39
C THR A 137 5.57 6.41 -2.85
N LEU A 138 4.41 6.44 -3.52
CA LEU A 138 3.89 5.28 -4.23
C LEU A 138 4.45 5.29 -5.65
N ALA A 139 5.38 4.39 -5.98
CA ALA A 139 6.07 4.38 -7.27
C ALA A 139 5.55 3.32 -8.25
N GLU A 140 4.87 2.28 -7.75
CA GLU A 140 4.23 1.26 -8.57
C GLU A 140 2.78 1.05 -8.16
N SER A 141 2.09 0.10 -8.81
CA SER A 141 0.67 -0.17 -8.54
C SER A 141 0.42 -0.51 -7.08
N ALA A 142 -0.70 -0.01 -6.54
CA ALA A 142 -1.14 -0.37 -5.20
C ALA A 142 -2.60 -0.82 -5.16
N ARG A 143 -2.86 -1.72 -4.21
CA ARG A 143 -4.19 -2.05 -3.70
C ARG A 143 -4.20 -1.79 -2.20
N ILE A 144 -5.03 -0.86 -1.77
CA ILE A 144 -5.16 -0.48 -0.36
C ILE A 144 -6.60 -0.74 0.08
N ARG A 145 -6.77 -1.49 1.16
CA ARG A 145 -8.06 -1.76 1.80
C ARG A 145 -7.98 -1.37 3.26
N SER A 146 -8.71 -0.35 3.68
CA SER A 146 -8.84 0.06 5.07
C SER A 146 -10.29 -0.07 5.52
N GLU A 147 -10.59 -0.91 6.51
CA GLU A 147 -11.98 -1.29 6.83
C GLU A 147 -12.55 -0.62 8.08
N LYS A 148 -11.70 -0.09 8.95
CA LYS A 148 -12.11 0.41 10.26
C LYS A 148 -12.00 1.92 10.37
N SER A 149 -10.84 2.46 10.74
CA SER A 149 -10.73 3.91 10.97
C SER A 149 -9.33 4.48 10.73
N ALA A 150 -8.45 3.72 10.08
CA ALA A 150 -7.10 4.17 9.81
C ALA A 150 -7.11 5.33 8.80
N PRO A 151 -6.52 6.51 9.12
CA PRO A 151 -6.24 7.50 8.12
C PRO A 151 -5.04 7.04 7.26
N VAL A 152 -5.21 7.08 5.95
CA VAL A 152 -4.18 6.72 4.98
C VAL A 152 -3.72 7.96 4.25
N THR A 153 -2.43 8.29 4.35
CA THR A 153 -1.81 9.42 3.64
C THR A 153 -0.74 8.93 2.66
N ILE A 154 -0.79 9.41 1.41
CA ILE A 154 0.27 9.25 0.43
C ILE A 154 0.81 10.63 0.05
N ASN A 155 2.09 10.89 0.32
CA ASN A 155 2.66 12.21 0.05
C ASN A 155 2.86 12.47 -1.44
N THR A 156 3.25 11.45 -2.21
CA THR A 156 3.46 11.57 -3.66
C THR A 156 3.06 10.27 -4.35
N VAL A 157 2.21 10.41 -5.38
CA VAL A 157 1.80 9.30 -6.25
C VAL A 157 2.48 9.45 -7.61
N ALA A 158 3.33 8.49 -7.95
CA ALA A 158 4.04 8.38 -9.22
C ALA A 158 3.89 6.96 -9.78
N ALA A 159 2.67 6.42 -9.69
CA ALA A 159 2.34 5.04 -9.99
C ALA A 159 1.45 4.92 -11.23
N PRO A 160 1.41 3.75 -11.88
CA PRO A 160 0.47 3.52 -12.97
C PRO A 160 -0.98 3.42 -12.47
N ALA A 161 -1.22 2.75 -11.32
CA ALA A 161 -2.58 2.51 -10.84
C ALA A 161 -2.69 2.48 -9.31
N LEU A 162 -3.83 2.94 -8.79
CA LEU A 162 -4.20 2.79 -7.39
C LEU A 162 -5.65 2.31 -7.30
N ALA A 163 -5.87 1.21 -6.59
CA ALA A 163 -7.20 0.76 -6.18
C ALA A 163 -7.34 0.90 -4.66
N LEU A 164 -8.40 1.56 -4.23
CA LEU A 164 -8.64 1.91 -2.84
C LEU A 164 -10.03 1.45 -2.40
N TYR A 165 -10.08 0.71 -1.29
CA TYR A 165 -11.31 0.47 -0.54
C TYR A 165 -11.23 1.12 0.84
N LEU A 166 -12.27 1.87 1.21
CA LEU A 166 -12.43 2.48 2.53
C LEU A 166 -13.73 1.98 3.19
N GLY A 167 -13.64 1.55 4.44
CA GLY A 167 -14.77 1.15 5.28
C GLY A 167 -14.78 1.89 6.62
N GLY A 168 -15.91 1.82 7.33
CA GLY A 168 -16.07 2.37 8.67
C GLY A 168 -15.95 3.90 8.69
N SER A 169 -14.90 4.42 9.31
CA SER A 169 -14.53 5.83 9.31
C SER A 169 -13.11 6.06 8.80
N ALA A 170 -12.56 5.14 8.00
CA ALA A 170 -11.27 5.30 7.36
C ALA A 170 -11.29 6.48 6.38
N SER A 171 -10.17 7.20 6.27
CA SER A 171 -10.02 8.32 5.34
C SER A 171 -8.76 8.15 4.50
N PHE A 172 -8.74 8.82 3.36
CA PHE A 172 -7.61 8.80 2.45
C PHE A 172 -7.24 10.20 2.01
N THR A 173 -5.94 10.48 1.93
CA THR A 173 -5.40 11.69 1.33
C THR A 173 -4.16 11.36 0.53
N ALA A 174 -4.16 11.70 -0.77
CA ALA A 174 -2.93 11.83 -1.55
C ALA A 174 -2.64 13.31 -1.79
N ASN A 175 -1.44 13.77 -1.44
CA ASN A 175 -1.11 15.20 -1.46
C ASN A 175 -0.71 15.73 -2.83
N ALA A 176 -0.22 14.86 -3.71
CA ALA A 176 0.21 15.19 -5.06
C ALA A 176 0.32 13.90 -5.88
N GLY A 177 0.12 13.99 -7.20
CA GLY A 177 0.58 12.93 -8.10
C GLY A 177 -0.16 12.77 -9.41
N GLN A 178 0.25 11.73 -10.13
CA GLN A 178 -0.37 11.32 -11.39
C GLN A 178 -0.59 9.81 -11.40
N LEU A 179 -1.73 9.38 -11.96
CA LEU A 179 -2.10 7.99 -12.16
C LEU A 179 -2.63 7.80 -13.59
N LYS A 180 -2.47 6.60 -14.14
CA LYS A 180 -3.23 6.20 -15.33
C LYS A 180 -4.62 5.72 -14.95
N ALA A 181 -4.74 5.03 -13.81
CA ALA A 181 -6.02 4.55 -13.32
C ALA A 181 -6.15 4.76 -11.81
N LEU A 182 -7.29 5.31 -11.40
CA LEU A 182 -7.68 5.45 -10.02
C LEU A 182 -9.06 4.82 -9.82
N GLU A 183 -9.12 3.84 -8.93
CA GLU A 183 -10.34 3.22 -8.46
C GLU A 183 -10.51 3.50 -6.97
N ILE A 184 -11.68 4.00 -6.58
CA ILE A 184 -12.04 4.24 -5.18
C ILE A 184 -13.45 3.72 -4.93
N THR A 185 -13.58 2.76 -4.02
CA THR A 185 -14.85 2.33 -3.43
C THR A 185 -14.85 2.73 -1.96
N SER A 186 -15.80 3.58 -1.56
CA SER A 186 -15.91 4.10 -0.20
C SER A 186 -17.23 3.70 0.45
N SER A 187 -17.15 2.75 1.36
CA SER A 187 -18.16 2.42 2.37
C SER A 187 -17.79 3.06 3.72
N SER A 188 -17.19 4.26 3.68
CA SER A 188 -16.71 4.99 4.84
C SER A 188 -17.50 6.27 5.09
N THR A 189 -17.51 6.71 6.34
CA THR A 189 -17.93 8.05 6.76
C THR A 189 -16.83 9.10 6.60
N GLY A 190 -15.57 8.67 6.42
CA GLY A 190 -14.42 9.51 6.12
C GLY A 190 -14.23 9.77 4.62
N ASP A 191 -13.63 10.91 4.29
CA ASP A 191 -13.43 11.32 2.90
C ASP A 191 -12.19 10.66 2.27
N ALA A 192 -12.26 10.47 0.95
CA ALA A 192 -11.13 10.15 0.09
C ALA A 192 -10.77 11.36 -0.77
N VAL A 193 -9.57 11.91 -0.57
CA VAL A 193 -9.09 13.10 -1.29
C VAL A 193 -7.82 12.76 -2.07
N PHE A 194 -7.83 13.01 -3.37
CA PHE A 194 -6.68 12.83 -4.26
C PHE A 194 -6.32 14.17 -4.91
N HIS A 195 -5.30 14.83 -4.38
CA HIS A 195 -4.75 16.07 -4.93
C HIS A 195 -3.85 15.79 -6.13
N GLY A 196 -4.41 15.26 -7.21
CA GLY A 196 -3.64 14.88 -8.38
C GLY A 196 -4.48 14.67 -9.63
N VAL A 197 -3.80 14.22 -10.69
CA VAL A 197 -4.45 13.95 -11.98
C VAL A 197 -4.51 12.45 -12.23
N THR A 198 -5.66 11.93 -12.64
CA THR A 198 -5.78 10.56 -13.15
C THR A 198 -6.33 10.55 -14.57
N GLU A 199 -5.84 9.64 -15.41
CA GLU A 199 -6.37 9.47 -16.76
C GLU A 199 -7.74 8.78 -16.75
N VAL A 200 -7.90 7.71 -15.97
CA VAL A 200 -9.16 6.98 -15.79
C VAL A 200 -9.59 7.06 -14.33
N GLY A 201 -10.88 7.31 -14.10
CA GLY A 201 -11.47 7.31 -12.76
C GLY A 201 -12.68 6.36 -12.66
N MET A 202 -12.70 5.53 -11.62
CA MET A 202 -13.87 4.75 -11.23
C MET A 202 -14.16 4.96 -9.74
N PHE A 203 -15.29 5.60 -9.43
CA PHE A 203 -15.59 6.04 -8.07
C PHE A 203 -16.95 5.53 -7.62
N HIS A 204 -17.01 4.90 -6.45
CA HIS A 204 -18.24 4.41 -5.85
C HIS A 204 -18.33 4.85 -4.39
N VAL A 205 -19.45 5.48 -4.02
CA VAL A 205 -19.72 5.92 -2.64
C VAL A 205 -20.98 5.22 -2.12
N GLU A 206 -20.81 4.46 -1.04
CA GLU A 206 -21.89 3.71 -0.38
C GLU A 206 -22.37 4.39 0.92
N GLN A 207 -21.55 5.27 1.52
CA GLN A 207 -21.86 5.95 2.79
C GLN A 207 -21.78 7.49 2.67
N SER A 208 -21.51 8.19 3.77
CA SER A 208 -21.52 9.65 3.82
C SER A 208 -20.18 10.30 3.47
N GLY A 209 -19.08 9.55 3.51
CA GLY A 209 -17.75 10.03 3.10
C GLY A 209 -17.73 10.37 1.61
N GLY A 210 -17.15 11.51 1.26
CA GLY A 210 -17.01 11.96 -0.12
C GLY A 210 -15.76 11.43 -0.81
N ILE A 211 -15.75 11.54 -2.13
CA ILE A 211 -14.57 11.34 -2.99
C ILE A 211 -14.30 12.67 -3.69
N SER A 212 -13.08 13.18 -3.55
CA SER A 212 -12.61 14.39 -4.22
C SER A 212 -11.30 14.10 -4.95
N VAL A 213 -11.26 14.41 -6.24
CA VAL A 213 -10.12 14.22 -7.11
C VAL A 213 -9.88 15.54 -7.83
N ASP A 214 -8.65 16.06 -7.79
CA ASP A 214 -8.35 17.36 -8.41
C ASP A 214 -8.70 17.37 -9.90
N LYS A 215 -8.39 16.29 -10.63
CA LYS A 215 -8.75 16.15 -12.05
C LYS A 215 -8.78 14.71 -12.57
N VAL A 216 -9.82 14.37 -13.34
CA VAL A 216 -9.88 13.19 -14.22
C VAL A 216 -9.85 13.64 -15.68
N THR A 217 -8.91 13.14 -16.49
CA THR A 217 -8.73 13.63 -17.88
C THR A 217 -9.39 12.77 -18.95
N GLY A 218 -9.75 11.53 -18.63
CA GLY A 218 -10.30 10.55 -19.57
C GLY A 218 -11.59 9.91 -19.06
N PRO A 219 -11.84 8.63 -19.38
CA PRO A 219 -13.05 7.93 -18.95
C PRO A 219 -13.30 8.01 -17.45
N LEU A 220 -14.55 8.33 -17.10
CA LEU A 220 -15.01 8.47 -15.73
C LEU A 220 -16.29 7.66 -15.53
N ALA A 221 -16.29 6.78 -14.55
CA ALA A 221 -17.46 6.08 -14.04
C ALA A 221 -17.69 6.47 -12.58
N THR A 222 -18.94 6.79 -12.24
CA THR A 222 -19.31 7.16 -10.87
C THR A 222 -20.59 6.46 -10.45
N GLU A 223 -20.62 5.91 -9.25
CA GLU A 223 -21.80 5.33 -8.62
C GLU A 223 -21.96 5.90 -7.21
N ARG A 224 -23.21 6.15 -6.81
CA ARG A 224 -23.50 6.73 -5.50
C ARG A 224 -24.77 6.12 -4.93
N ASP A 225 -24.59 5.25 -3.95
CA ASP A 225 -25.65 4.66 -3.14
C ASP A 225 -25.83 5.41 -1.81
N GLY A 226 -24.74 6.04 -1.33
CA GLY A 226 -24.71 6.84 -0.10
C GLY A 226 -25.01 8.33 -0.27
N SER A 227 -24.91 9.08 0.83
CA SER A 227 -25.10 10.54 0.84
C SER A 227 -23.83 11.34 0.49
N GLY A 228 -22.66 10.70 0.48
CA GLY A 228 -21.38 11.33 0.15
C GLY A 228 -21.34 11.87 -1.27
N LYS A 229 -20.50 12.88 -1.51
CA LYS A 229 -20.37 13.54 -2.82
C LYS A 229 -19.19 12.98 -3.60
N ILE A 230 -19.27 13.01 -4.92
CA ILE A 230 -18.14 12.74 -5.82
C ILE A 230 -17.82 14.03 -6.57
N ILE A 231 -16.59 14.52 -6.43
CA ILE A 231 -16.06 15.71 -7.12
C ILE A 231 -14.83 15.26 -7.91
N SER A 232 -14.93 15.14 -9.23
CA SER A 232 -13.88 14.62 -10.12
C SER A 232 -13.02 15.70 -10.80
N ASP A 233 -13.29 16.97 -10.52
CA ASP A 233 -12.54 18.14 -11.00
C ASP A 233 -12.48 19.19 -9.88
N ALA A 234 -11.94 18.79 -8.72
CA ALA A 234 -11.95 19.59 -7.50
C ALA A 234 -11.04 20.83 -7.58
N ALA A 235 -10.07 20.84 -8.49
CA ALA A 235 -9.19 21.98 -8.73
C ALA A 235 -9.77 23.02 -9.70
N ALA A 236 -10.93 22.75 -10.31
CA ALA A 236 -11.57 23.71 -11.22
C ALA A 236 -12.03 24.99 -10.48
N PRO A 237 -11.90 26.18 -11.10
CA PRO A 237 -12.49 27.40 -10.55
C PRO A 237 -14.01 27.23 -10.33
N PRO A 238 -14.58 27.88 -9.30
CA PRO A 238 -16.03 27.89 -9.11
C PRO A 238 -16.73 28.36 -10.40
N PRO A 239 -17.84 27.73 -10.81
CA PRO A 239 -18.62 28.22 -11.93
C PRO A 239 -19.00 29.69 -11.69
N LEU A 240 -18.79 30.54 -12.69
CA LEU A 240 -19.25 31.93 -12.62
C LEU A 240 -20.77 31.92 -12.42
N THR A 241 -21.23 32.41 -11.26
CA THR A 241 -22.66 32.63 -11.02
C THR A 241 -23.14 33.68 -12.02
N ARG A 242 -23.91 33.23 -13.01
CA ARG A 242 -24.62 34.12 -13.94
C ARG A 242 -25.57 34.97 -13.10
N ALA A 243 -25.31 36.26 -13.02
CA ALA A 243 -26.22 37.20 -12.37
C ALA A 243 -27.50 37.33 -13.21
N ASP A 244 -28.45 36.41 -13.03
CA ASP A 244 -29.80 36.51 -13.58
C ASP A 244 -30.63 37.50 -12.75
N ARG A 245 -30.20 38.77 -12.72
CA ARG A 245 -31.04 39.92 -12.40
C ARG A 245 -30.54 41.13 -13.18
N ALA A 246 -31.04 41.30 -14.40
CA ALA A 246 -31.13 42.61 -15.00
C ALA A 246 -32.09 43.43 -14.13
N ASN A 247 -31.56 44.31 -13.27
CA ASN A 247 -32.35 45.39 -12.70
C ASN A 247 -32.81 46.27 -13.87
N VAL A 248 -34.05 46.10 -14.30
CA VAL A 248 -34.74 47.11 -15.11
C VAL A 248 -34.94 48.30 -14.18
N LEU A 249 -34.16 49.36 -14.38
CA LEU A 249 -34.38 50.65 -13.73
C LEU A 249 -35.68 51.25 -14.30
N PRO A 250 -36.53 51.88 -13.45
CA PRO A 250 -37.81 52.47 -13.85
C PRO A 250 -37.66 53.70 -14.75
#